data_AF-N1WK33-F1
#
_entry.id   AF-N1WK33-F1
#
_cell.length_a   1.000
_cell.length_b   1.000
_cell.length_c   1.000
_cell.angle_alpha   90.00
_cell.angle_beta   90.00
_cell.angle_gamma   90.00
#
_symmetry.space_group_name_H-M   'P 1'
#
loop_
_entity.id
_entity.type
_entity.pdbx_description
1 polymer ?
#
loop_
_entity_poly.entity_id
_entity_poly.type
_entity_poly.pdbx_seq_one_letter_code
_entity_poly.pdbx_strand_id
1 'polypeptide(L)'
;MKRKKLNSQREEIGSKIEFNRKEITFLEFQEKINSKDKILKKILKNRDSKLIDSLDFVTGIDESSIVEIQRNGITTYTARVYTKTDSINDFTNLLVKNSGNETEIHFFRYFPSEDYQMAMLNSITQPFEGVIQSLDKDGYVKDEIVVIEGET
;
A
#
# COMPACT_ATOMS: atom_id res chain seq x y z
N MET A 1 -17.21 49.40 20.10
CA MET A 1 -17.63 48.57 18.94
C MET A 1 -16.52 47.59 18.60
N LYS A 2 -16.79 46.27 18.74
CA LYS A 2 -15.95 45.15 18.29
C LYS A 2 -16.35 44.76 16.87
N ARG A 3 -15.39 44.45 15.97
CA ARG A 3 -15.40 43.29 15.04
C ARG A 3 -14.12 43.25 14.17
N LYS A 4 -13.31 42.21 14.41
CA LYS A 4 -12.59 41.31 13.46
C LYS A 4 -11.57 41.98 12.49
N LYS A 5 -10.24 41.79 12.57
CA LYS A 5 -9.41 40.55 12.66
C LYS A 5 -9.98 39.40 11.82
N LEU A 6 -9.61 39.32 10.53
CA LEU A 6 -9.59 38.05 9.78
C LEU A 6 -8.91 38.10 8.38
N ASN A 7 -7.85 38.89 8.15
CA ASN A 7 -7.19 38.92 6.82
C ASN A 7 -5.69 38.54 6.82
N SER A 8 -5.19 37.85 7.85
CA SER A 8 -3.76 37.48 7.95
C SER A 8 -3.50 36.00 8.25
N GLN A 9 -4.43 35.10 7.90
CA GLN A 9 -4.30 33.64 8.21
C GLN A 9 -4.67 32.73 7.02
N ARG A 10 -4.49 33.18 5.77
CA ARG A 10 -4.73 32.33 4.58
C ARG A 10 -3.53 32.14 3.67
N GLU A 11 -2.37 32.66 4.03
CA GLU A 11 -1.11 32.42 3.35
C GLU A 11 -0.18 31.77 4.37
N GLU A 12 -0.17 30.43 4.43
CA GLU A 12 0.86 29.54 5.02
C GLU A 12 0.26 28.17 5.41
N ILE A 13 -0.41 27.48 4.49
CA ILE A 13 -0.53 26.00 4.56
C ILE A 13 -0.27 25.45 3.15
N GLY A 14 0.87 25.85 2.61
CA GLY A 14 1.43 25.34 1.38
C GLY A 14 2.84 24.82 1.63
N SER A 15 3.11 24.26 2.82
CA SER A 15 4.32 23.46 3.00
C SER A 15 4.15 22.26 2.08
N LYS A 16 4.81 22.32 0.91
CA LYS A 16 4.97 21.20 -0.01
C LYS A 16 5.39 20.00 0.85
N ILE A 17 4.49 19.04 1.01
CA ILE A 17 4.76 17.89 1.87
C ILE A 17 5.81 17.06 1.14
N GLU A 18 7.07 17.19 1.56
CA GLU A 18 8.16 16.44 0.96
C GLU A 18 8.15 15.02 1.51
N PHE A 19 7.64 14.09 0.71
CA PHE A 19 7.84 12.67 0.91
C PHE A 19 9.09 12.25 0.15
N ASN A 20 9.99 11.52 0.81
CA ASN A 20 11.08 10.87 0.09
C ASN A 20 10.59 9.50 -0.39
N ARG A 21 10.17 9.44 -1.66
CA ARG A 21 9.77 8.21 -2.36
C ARG A 21 10.95 7.68 -3.16
N LYS A 22 11.26 6.39 -3.02
CA LYS A 22 12.17 5.68 -3.93
C LYS A 22 11.76 4.24 -4.09
N GLU A 23 12.16 3.67 -5.22
CA GLU A 23 12.11 2.22 -5.42
C GLU A 23 13.38 1.59 -4.84
N ILE A 24 13.21 0.46 -4.17
CA ILE A 24 14.30 -0.31 -3.56
C ILE A 24 14.22 -1.76 -4.03
N THR A 25 15.34 -2.45 -3.96
CA THR A 25 15.39 -3.89 -4.25
C THR A 25 14.75 -4.70 -3.12
N PHE A 26 14.30 -5.92 -3.43
CA PHE A 26 13.85 -6.86 -2.42
C PHE A 26 14.90 -7.18 -1.35
N LEU A 27 16.18 -7.24 -1.74
CA LEU A 27 17.26 -7.46 -0.78
C LEU A 27 17.37 -6.30 0.23
N GLU A 28 17.37 -5.05 -0.24
CA GLU A 28 17.39 -3.88 0.65
C GLU A 28 16.16 -3.82 1.56
N PHE A 29 15.00 -4.19 1.04
CA PHE A 29 13.77 -4.31 1.82
C PHE A 29 13.90 -5.34 2.94
N GLN A 30 14.41 -6.54 2.63
CA GLN A 30 14.66 -7.60 3.60
C GLN A 30 15.65 -7.17 4.69
N GLU A 31 16.73 -6.49 4.33
CA GLU A 31 17.76 -6.03 5.27
C GLU A 31 17.27 -4.93 6.20
N LYS A 32 16.42 -4.03 5.69
CA LYS A 32 15.87 -2.91 6.48
C LYS A 32 14.71 -3.31 7.37
N ILE A 33 14.00 -4.39 7.05
CA ILE A 33 12.92 -4.90 7.91
C ILE A 33 13.51 -5.76 9.02
N ASN A 34 13.67 -5.15 10.19
CA ASN A 34 13.95 -5.85 11.42
C ASN A 34 12.67 -6.15 12.21
N SER A 35 11.76 -6.93 11.61
CA SER A 35 10.48 -7.26 12.25
C SER A 35 10.56 -8.55 13.06
N LYS A 36 9.90 -8.57 14.22
CA LYS A 36 9.62 -9.81 14.97
C LYS A 36 8.34 -10.51 14.51
N ASP A 37 7.55 -9.89 13.63
CA ASP A 37 6.29 -10.45 13.13
C ASP A 37 6.55 -11.74 12.33
N LYS A 38 5.92 -12.83 12.78
CA LYS A 38 6.11 -14.16 12.18
C LYS A 38 5.63 -14.22 10.74
N ILE A 39 4.57 -13.49 10.39
CA ILE A 39 3.99 -13.49 9.05
C ILE A 39 4.92 -12.76 8.10
N LEU A 40 5.39 -11.57 8.49
CA LEU A 40 6.34 -10.83 7.68
C LEU A 40 7.63 -11.64 7.46
N LYS A 41 8.15 -12.31 8.48
CA LYS A 41 9.29 -13.23 8.33
C LYS A 41 9.02 -14.39 7.37
N LYS A 42 7.81 -14.94 7.34
CA LYS A 42 7.42 -15.99 6.38
C LYS A 42 7.40 -15.44 4.96
N ILE A 43 6.74 -14.30 4.75
CA ILE A 43 6.65 -13.61 3.45
C ILE A 43 8.07 -13.33 2.92
N LEU A 44 8.95 -12.77 3.76
CA LEU A 44 10.31 -12.44 3.36
C LEU A 44 11.21 -13.65 3.11
N LYS A 45 10.90 -14.84 3.62
CA LYS A 45 11.76 -16.03 3.44
C LYS A 45 11.43 -16.84 2.17
N ASN A 46 10.22 -16.69 1.63
CA ASN A 46 9.75 -17.52 0.53
C ASN A 46 9.95 -16.80 -0.81
N ARG A 47 11.12 -17.03 -1.42
CA ARG A 47 11.50 -16.50 -2.74
C ARG A 47 10.91 -17.30 -3.91
N ASP A 48 10.57 -18.57 -3.70
CA ASP A 48 10.00 -19.43 -4.75
C ASP A 48 8.48 -19.48 -4.63
N SER A 49 7.83 -18.78 -5.56
CA SER A 49 6.39 -18.85 -5.82
C SER A 49 5.95 -20.31 -5.98
N LYS A 50 5.21 -20.84 -5.01
CA LYS A 50 4.18 -21.91 -5.11
C LYS A 50 3.96 -22.70 -3.81
N LEU A 51 4.79 -22.57 -2.79
CA LEU A 51 4.62 -23.32 -1.54
C LEU A 51 4.79 -22.42 -0.32
N ILE A 52 3.87 -21.47 -0.16
CA ILE A 52 3.44 -21.14 1.19
C ILE A 52 2.47 -22.25 1.58
N ASP A 53 2.67 -22.83 2.76
CA ASP A 53 1.79 -23.84 3.34
C ASP A 53 0.33 -23.54 2.98
N SER A 54 -0.40 -24.57 2.55
CA SER A 54 -1.77 -24.50 1.99
C SER A 54 -2.83 -23.86 2.91
N LEU A 55 -2.43 -23.32 4.07
CA LEU A 55 -3.24 -22.58 5.04
C LEU A 55 -3.00 -21.06 5.06
N ASP A 56 -1.86 -20.53 4.61
CA ASP A 56 -1.57 -19.08 4.72
C ASP A 56 -2.22 -18.25 3.59
N PHE A 57 -2.73 -17.05 3.91
CA PHE A 57 -3.42 -16.17 2.97
C PHE A 57 -2.52 -15.66 1.82
N VAL A 58 -1.32 -15.17 2.18
CA VAL A 58 -0.29 -14.73 1.24
C VAL A 58 0.47 -15.97 0.72
N THR A 59 0.69 -16.03 -0.59
CA THR A 59 1.37 -17.13 -1.32
C THR A 59 2.69 -16.70 -1.95
N GLY A 60 3.00 -15.40 -1.99
CA GLY A 60 4.27 -14.87 -2.46
C GLY A 60 4.32 -13.35 -2.41
N ILE A 61 5.46 -12.78 -2.80
CA ILE A 61 5.69 -11.34 -2.93
C ILE A 61 6.27 -11.03 -4.31
N ASP A 62 5.85 -9.92 -4.91
CA ASP A 62 6.47 -9.40 -6.12
C ASP A 62 7.75 -8.65 -5.74
N GLU A 63 8.89 -9.25 -6.08
CA GLU A 63 10.22 -8.70 -5.77
C GLU A 63 10.63 -7.55 -6.71
N SER A 64 9.89 -7.31 -7.79
CA SER A 64 10.28 -6.38 -8.85
C SER A 64 9.98 -4.91 -8.52
N SER A 65 9.02 -4.65 -7.64
CA SER A 65 8.56 -3.30 -7.33
C SER A 65 8.27 -3.15 -5.84
N ILE A 66 9.21 -2.53 -5.13
CA ILE A 66 9.07 -2.17 -3.72
C ILE A 66 9.30 -0.68 -3.57
N VAL A 67 8.29 0.00 -3.06
CA VAL A 67 8.32 1.45 -2.87
C VAL A 67 8.58 1.75 -1.40
N GLU A 68 9.68 2.43 -1.11
CA GLU A 68 9.98 3.00 0.20
C GLU A 68 9.54 4.47 0.24
N ILE A 69 8.78 4.84 1.27
CA ILE A 69 8.40 6.22 1.55
C ILE A 69 8.82 6.55 2.98
N GLN A 70 9.58 7.63 3.15
CA GLN A 70 10.00 8.11 4.46
C GLN A 70 9.39 9.47 4.77
N ARG A 71 8.89 9.63 6.01
CA ARG A 71 8.39 10.90 6.55
C ARG A 71 8.41 10.92 8.06
N ASN A 72 8.97 11.97 8.66
CA ASN A 72 8.91 12.24 10.11
C ASN A 72 9.32 11.04 10.99
N GLY A 73 10.35 10.30 10.59
CA GLY A 73 10.82 9.12 11.32
C GLY A 73 9.96 7.85 11.13
N ILE A 74 8.94 7.92 10.28
CA ILE A 74 8.14 6.77 9.83
C ILE A 74 8.63 6.37 8.45
N THR A 75 8.93 5.08 8.28
CA THR A 75 9.24 4.51 6.97
C THR A 75 8.14 3.51 6.63
N THR A 76 7.51 3.69 5.49
CA THR A 76 6.56 2.72 4.93
C THR A 76 7.15 2.06 3.71
N TYR A 77 6.87 0.77 3.56
CA TYR A 77 7.21 -0.02 2.40
C TYR A 77 5.94 -0.59 1.81
N THR A 78 5.76 -0.46 0.50
CA THR A 78 4.66 -1.08 -0.22
C THR A 78 5.21 -2.05 -1.24
N ALA A 79 4.70 -3.27 -1.22
CA ALA A 79 5.02 -4.30 -2.21
C ALA A 79 3.75 -5.07 -2.57
N ARG A 80 3.61 -5.43 -3.85
CA ARG A 80 2.53 -6.34 -4.27
C ARG A 80 2.80 -7.72 -3.69
N VAL A 81 1.76 -8.36 -3.18
CA VAL A 81 1.79 -9.75 -2.72
C VAL A 81 0.83 -10.59 -3.53
N TYR A 82 1.20 -11.84 -3.75
CA TYR A 82 0.31 -12.85 -4.32
C TYR A 82 -0.48 -13.49 -3.18
N THR A 83 -1.78 -13.67 -3.37
CA THR A 83 -2.66 -14.31 -2.38
C THR A 83 -3.41 -15.49 -2.99
N LYS A 84 -3.99 -16.34 -2.14
CA LYS A 84 -4.82 -17.48 -2.62
C LYS A 84 -6.09 -17.07 -3.33
N THR A 85 -6.58 -15.87 -3.05
CA THR A 85 -7.83 -15.37 -3.59
C THR A 85 -7.62 -14.26 -4.62
N ASP A 86 -6.37 -14.04 -5.05
CA ASP A 86 -6.11 -13.05 -6.10
C ASP A 86 -6.80 -13.50 -7.38
N SER A 87 -7.52 -12.59 -8.01
CA SER A 87 -8.03 -12.74 -9.36
C SER A 87 -7.12 -12.01 -10.35
N ILE A 88 -7.35 -12.21 -11.64
CA ILE A 88 -6.57 -11.53 -12.68
C ILE A 88 -6.80 -10.01 -12.70
N ASN A 89 -7.93 -9.55 -12.13
CA ASN A 89 -8.38 -8.16 -12.19
C ASN A 89 -8.21 -7.41 -10.87
N ASP A 90 -7.74 -8.06 -9.81
CA ASP A 90 -7.42 -7.42 -8.53
C ASP A 90 -5.94 -7.60 -8.19
N PHE A 91 -5.49 -6.80 -7.22
CA PHE A 91 -4.18 -6.99 -6.64
C PHE A 91 -4.18 -6.64 -5.16
N THR A 92 -3.37 -7.37 -4.41
CA THR A 92 -3.16 -7.15 -2.99
C THR A 92 -1.78 -6.55 -2.75
N ASN A 93 -1.70 -5.48 -1.97
CA ASN A 93 -0.47 -4.87 -1.50
C ASN A 93 -0.26 -5.15 -0.02
N LEU A 94 0.97 -5.52 0.32
CA LEU A 94 1.49 -5.46 1.67
C LEU A 94 2.03 -4.05 1.94
N LEU A 95 1.55 -3.43 3.01
CA LEU A 95 2.12 -2.22 3.58
C LEU A 95 2.82 -2.59 4.88
N VAL A 96 4.13 -2.33 4.96
CA VAL A 96 4.90 -2.44 6.20
C VAL A 96 5.22 -1.04 6.69
N LYS A 97 4.77 -0.70 7.89
CA LYS A 97 5.08 0.57 8.53
C LYS A 97 6.06 0.34 9.67
N ASN A 98 7.22 0.98 9.58
CA ASN A 98 8.23 1.01 10.63
C ASN A 98 8.23 2.39 11.32
N SER A 99 8.11 2.37 12.64
CA SER A 99 8.18 3.56 13.50
C SER A 99 9.06 3.24 14.71
N GLY A 100 10.35 3.59 14.62
CA GLY A 100 11.33 3.19 15.63
C GLY A 100 11.52 1.66 15.67
N ASN A 101 11.17 1.05 16.80
CA ASN A 101 11.27 -0.41 17.00
C ASN A 101 9.95 -1.15 16.75
N GLU A 102 8.90 -0.43 16.34
CA GLU A 102 7.59 -1.01 16.06
C GLU A 102 7.43 -1.21 14.55
N THR A 103 6.97 -2.42 14.19
CA THR A 103 6.61 -2.79 12.83
C THR A 103 5.15 -3.19 12.79
N GLU A 104 4.38 -2.48 11.97
CA GLU A 104 2.98 -2.79 11.68
C GLU A 104 2.87 -3.32 10.25
N ILE A 105 1.96 -4.27 10.04
CA ILE A 105 1.66 -4.80 8.71
C ILE A 105 0.18 -4.63 8.39
N HIS A 106 -0.10 -4.20 7.17
CA HIS A 106 -1.44 -4.05 6.63
C HIS A 106 -1.49 -4.69 5.25
N PHE A 107 -2.65 -5.22 4.90
CA PHE A 107 -2.92 -5.74 3.57
C PHE A 107 -4.06 -4.92 2.97
N PHE A 108 -3.85 -4.41 1.76
CA PHE A 108 -4.86 -3.66 1.03
C PHE A 108 -5.08 -4.32 -0.32
N ARG A 109 -6.34 -4.65 -0.62
CA ARG A 109 -6.72 -5.14 -1.94
C ARG A 109 -7.45 -4.05 -2.70
N TYR A 110 -7.11 -3.89 -3.97
CA TYR A 110 -7.80 -2.98 -4.87
C TYR A 110 -8.55 -3.76 -5.95
N PHE A 111 -9.83 -3.42 -6.10
CA PHE A 111 -10.72 -3.89 -7.15
C PHE A 111 -11.06 -2.71 -8.05
N PRO A 112 -10.39 -2.53 -9.20
CA PRO A 112 -10.74 -1.45 -10.12
C PRO A 112 -12.17 -1.63 -10.65
N SER A 113 -12.89 -0.54 -10.90
CA SER A 113 -14.22 -0.59 -11.53
C SER A 113 -14.14 -1.16 -12.94
N GLU A 114 -15.23 -1.72 -13.46
CA GLU A 114 -15.29 -2.19 -14.85
C GLU A 114 -15.00 -1.04 -15.82
N ASP A 115 -15.54 0.15 -15.55
CA ASP A 115 -15.31 1.35 -16.36
C ASP A 115 -13.83 1.75 -16.36
N TYR A 116 -13.14 1.71 -15.22
CA TYR A 116 -11.70 1.95 -15.12
C TYR A 116 -10.86 0.92 -15.86
N GLN A 117 -11.22 -0.36 -15.74
CA GLN A 117 -10.55 -1.42 -16.49
C GLN A 117 -10.71 -1.22 -18.00
N MET A 118 -11.92 -0.86 -18.46
CA MET A 118 -12.20 -0.59 -19.87
C MET A 118 -11.45 0.64 -20.37
N ALA A 119 -11.37 1.71 -19.59
CA ALA A 119 -10.59 2.89 -19.96
C ALA A 119 -9.09 2.57 -20.11
N MET A 120 -8.51 1.84 -19.15
CA MET A 120 -7.13 1.37 -19.21
C MET A 120 -6.84 0.53 -20.46
N LEU A 121 -7.73 -0.41 -20.81
CA LEU A 121 -7.59 -1.25 -22.02
C LEU A 121 -7.64 -0.44 -23.32
N ASN A 122 -8.37 0.68 -23.31
CA ASN A 122 -8.49 1.58 -24.45
C ASN A 122 -7.48 2.74 -24.41
N SER A 123 -6.50 2.71 -23.48
CA SER A 123 -5.53 3.81 -23.26
C SER A 123 -6.19 5.16 -23.01
N ILE A 124 -7.37 5.16 -22.39
CA ILE A 124 -8.11 6.35 -22.00
C ILE A 124 -7.68 6.74 -20.59
N THR A 125 -7.15 7.95 -20.43
CA THR A 125 -6.86 8.52 -19.12
C THR A 125 -8.16 8.93 -18.44
N GLN A 126 -8.45 8.32 -17.30
CA GLN A 126 -9.54 8.75 -16.43
C GLN A 126 -9.14 8.56 -14.96
N PRO A 127 -9.86 9.18 -14.01
CA PRO A 127 -9.56 9.02 -12.61
C PRO A 127 -9.60 7.57 -12.17
N PHE A 128 -8.74 7.22 -11.20
CA PHE A 128 -8.80 5.90 -10.57
C PHE A 128 -10.16 5.68 -9.93
N GLU A 129 -10.80 4.57 -10.28
CA GLU A 129 -12.10 4.20 -9.75
C GLU A 129 -12.10 2.72 -9.39
N GLY A 130 -12.63 2.40 -8.20
CA GLY A 130 -12.71 1.05 -7.70
C GLY A 130 -13.02 0.96 -6.21
N VAL A 131 -12.71 -0.18 -5.63
CA VAL A 131 -12.91 -0.48 -4.21
C VAL A 131 -11.57 -0.85 -3.58
N ILE A 132 -11.23 -0.23 -2.45
CA ILE A 132 -10.11 -0.63 -1.61
C ILE A 132 -10.64 -1.36 -0.39
N GLN A 133 -10.15 -2.57 -0.15
CA GLN A 133 -10.42 -3.35 1.06
C GLN A 133 -9.18 -3.43 1.93
N SER A 134 -9.34 -3.18 3.23
CA SER A 134 -8.34 -3.52 4.26
C SER A 134 -8.57 -4.96 4.69
N LEU A 135 -7.52 -5.78 4.65
CA LEU A 135 -7.58 -7.19 4.99
C LEU A 135 -6.80 -7.47 6.29
N ASP A 136 -7.26 -8.46 7.03
CA ASP A 136 -6.49 -9.03 8.12
C ASP A 136 -5.40 -10.00 7.62
N LYS A 137 -4.69 -10.60 8.57
CA LYS A 137 -3.56 -11.50 8.31
C LYS A 137 -3.98 -12.83 7.67
N ASP A 138 -5.25 -13.18 7.79
CA ASP A 138 -5.87 -14.40 7.26
C ASP A 138 -6.68 -14.12 5.99
N GLY A 139 -6.72 -12.86 5.54
CA GLY A 139 -7.39 -12.42 4.31
C GLY A 139 -8.85 -12.00 4.49
N TYR A 140 -9.34 -11.90 5.72
CA TYR A 140 -10.71 -11.42 5.97
C TYR A 140 -10.78 -9.90 5.85
N VAL A 141 -11.85 -9.42 5.21
CA VAL A 141 -12.11 -7.99 5.06
C VAL A 141 -12.43 -7.37 6.41
N LYS A 142 -11.71 -6.32 6.77
CA LYS A 142 -11.98 -5.50 7.96
C LYS A 142 -12.78 -4.26 7.60
N ASP A 143 -12.36 -3.56 6.55
CA ASP A 143 -12.92 -2.29 6.11
C ASP A 143 -12.95 -2.25 4.58
N GLU A 144 -13.88 -1.47 4.04
CA GLU A 144 -14.06 -1.26 2.60
C GLU A 144 -14.30 0.23 2.32
N ILE A 145 -13.65 0.74 1.27
CA ILE A 145 -13.75 2.12 0.82
C ILE A 145 -13.97 2.13 -0.70
N VAL A 146 -15.04 2.78 -1.14
CA VAL A 146 -15.26 3.08 -2.56
C VAL A 146 -14.43 4.31 -2.94
N VAL A 147 -13.64 4.19 -3.99
CA VAL A 147 -12.75 5.25 -4.51
C VAL A 147 -13.27 5.67 -5.88
N ILE A 148 -13.56 6.96 -6.04
CA ILE A 148 -14.02 7.57 -7.30
C ILE A 148 -13.08 8.73 -7.74
N GLU A 149 -12.04 9.03 -6.96
CA GLU A 149 -11.21 10.22 -7.18
C GLU A 149 -9.72 9.90 -7.20
N GLY A 150 -9.09 10.16 -8.35
CA GLY A 150 -7.65 10.39 -8.43
C GLY A 150 -7.26 10.89 -9.81
N GLU A 151 -6.89 12.16 -9.96
CA GLU A 151 -6.21 12.64 -11.18
C GLU A 151 -4.89 11.87 -11.35
N THR A 152 -4.60 11.44 -12.59
CA THR A 152 -3.33 10.81 -12.99
C THR A 152 -2.19 11.80 -13.10
#